data_AF-A0AAI9J134-F1
#
_entry.id   AF-A0AAI9J134-F1
#
_cell.length_a   1.000
_cell.length_b   1.000
_cell.length_c   1.000
_cell.angle_alpha   90.00
_cell.angle_beta   90.00
_cell.angle_gamma   90.00
#
_symmetry.space_group_name_H-M   'P 1'
#
loop_
_entity.id
_entity.type
_entity.pdbx_description
1 polymer ?
#
loop_
_entity_poly.entity_id
_entity_poly.type
_entity_poly.pdbx_seq_one_letter_code
_entity_poly.pdbx_strand_id
1 'polypeptide(L)'
;MPDAPVLAEVSEIKGFDMVAWVGLMAPKGTPEDRLERINQALLESLRASDVASQFVTLGIDPYPASRQEARKVLAVENQRVSEMIQRLGITPQ
;
A
#
# COMPACT_ATOMS: atom_id res chain seq x y z
N MET A 1 -3.05 5.24 17.09
CA MET A 1 -4.06 5.66 18.08
C MET A 1 -5.18 4.61 18.07
N PRO A 2 -5.38 3.83 19.13
CA PRO A 2 -6.27 2.66 19.11
C PRO A 2 -7.73 2.96 19.50
N ASP A 3 -8.08 4.19 19.88
CA ASP A 3 -9.39 4.48 20.48
C ASP A 3 -10.51 4.77 19.46
N ALA A 4 -10.17 4.91 18.18
CA ALA A 4 -11.16 5.10 17.12
C ALA A 4 -11.66 3.74 16.63
N PRO A 5 -12.99 3.49 16.60
CA PRO A 5 -13.52 2.25 16.05
C PRO A 5 -13.23 2.15 14.56
N VAL A 6 -12.96 0.93 14.08
CA VAL A 6 -12.82 0.67 12.64
C VAL A 6 -14.18 0.91 12.00
N LEU A 7 -14.25 1.67 10.91
CA LEU A 7 -15.53 2.01 10.26
C LEU A 7 -16.33 0.76 9.85
N ALA A 8 -15.64 -0.32 9.46
CA ALA A 8 -16.27 -1.62 9.14
C ALA A 8 -17.01 -2.27 10.32
N GLU A 9 -16.67 -1.92 11.56
CA GLU A 9 -17.31 -2.42 12.78
C GLU A 9 -18.58 -1.63 13.13
N VAL A 10 -18.79 -0.46 12.50
CA VAL A 10 -20.02 0.34 12.66
C VAL A 10 -21.14 -0.30 11.84
N SER A 11 -22.26 -0.63 12.50
CA SER A 11 -23.36 -1.43 11.93
C SER A 11 -23.96 -0.88 10.63
N GLU A 12 -23.88 0.43 10.41
CA GLU A 12 -24.43 1.12 9.24
C GLU A 12 -23.46 1.19 8.05
N ILE A 13 -22.17 0.90 8.24
CA ILE A 13 -21.10 1.08 7.24
C ILE A 13 -20.35 -0.24 6.97
N LYS A 14 -21.11 -1.31 6.79
CA LYS A 14 -20.55 -2.64 6.51
C LYS A 14 -19.79 -2.67 5.18
N GLY A 15 -18.59 -3.24 5.21
CA GLY A 15 -17.75 -3.43 4.02
C GLY A 15 -16.94 -2.20 3.60
N PHE A 16 -16.94 -1.14 4.41
CA PHE A 16 -16.06 0.01 4.18
C PHE A 16 -14.65 -0.29 4.70
N ASP A 17 -13.72 -0.47 3.76
CA ASP A 17 -12.32 -0.74 4.05
C ASP A 17 -11.44 -0.01 3.04
N MET A 18 -11.25 1.30 3.20
CA MET A 18 -10.36 2.09 2.35
C MET A 18 -9.08 2.41 3.09
N VAL A 19 -7.96 1.92 2.57
CA VAL A 19 -6.63 2.21 3.07
C VAL A 19 -5.85 2.89 1.95
N ALA A 20 -5.32 4.08 2.24
CA ALA A 20 -4.37 4.72 1.35
C ALA A 20 -3.02 4.01 1.50
N TRP A 21 -2.46 3.52 0.40
CA TRP A 21 -1.16 2.88 0.37
C TRP A 21 -0.18 3.66 -0.50
N VAL A 22 1.11 3.50 -0.21
CA VAL A 22 2.21 4.07 -0.99
C VAL A 22 3.16 2.94 -1.36
N GLY A 23 3.61 2.92 -2.61
CA GLY A 23 4.54 1.92 -3.11
C GLY A 23 5.64 2.54 -3.97
N LEU A 24 6.77 1.83 -4.05
CA LEU A 24 7.89 2.21 -4.91
C LEU A 24 7.79 1.48 -6.25
N MET A 25 7.82 2.24 -7.35
CA MET A 25 7.85 1.69 -8.71
C MET A 25 9.15 2.05 -9.43
N ALA A 26 9.58 1.18 -10.35
CA ALA A 26 10.76 1.37 -11.17
C ALA A 26 10.38 1.41 -12.67
N PRO A 27 11.16 2.11 -13.52
CA PRO A 27 10.91 2.13 -14.97
C PRO A 27 10.92 0.73 -15.61
N LYS A 28 10.13 0.58 -16.68
CA LYS A 28 10.16 -0.62 -17.51
C LYS A 28 11.56 -0.85 -18.06
N GLY A 29 12.06 -2.08 -17.95
CA GLY A 29 13.41 -2.45 -18.41
C GLY A 29 14.52 -2.19 -17.39
N THR A 30 14.20 -1.78 -16.15
CA THR A 30 15.20 -1.73 -15.08
C THR A 30 15.83 -3.12 -14.89
N PRO A 31 17.18 -3.23 -14.90
CA PRO A 31 17.87 -4.50 -14.73
C PRO A 31 17.53 -5.21 -13.41
N GLU A 32 17.47 -6.53 -13.45
CA GLU A 32 17.02 -7.37 -12.33
C GLU A 32 17.92 -7.25 -11.09
N ASP A 33 19.23 -7.14 -11.28
CA ASP A 33 20.21 -6.92 -10.21
C ASP A 33 19.99 -5.59 -9.48
N ARG A 34 19.59 -4.54 -10.21
CA ARG A 34 19.25 -3.24 -9.66
C ARG A 34 17.95 -3.29 -8.86
N LEU A 35 16.94 -3.96 -9.40
CA LEU A 35 15.66 -4.16 -8.71
C LEU A 35 15.86 -4.92 -7.40
N GLU A 36 16.68 -5.96 -7.40
CA GLU A 36 16.96 -6.75 -6.21
C GLU A 36 17.69 -5.91 -5.16
N ARG A 37 18.74 -5.17 -5.56
CA ARG A 37 19.47 -4.29 -4.64
C ARG A 37 18.58 -3.22 -4.00
N ILE A 38 17.69 -2.59 -4.77
CA ILE A 38 16.75 -1.58 -4.26
C ILE A 38 15.77 -2.23 -3.29
N ASN A 39 15.22 -3.40 -3.63
CA ASN A 39 14.29 -4.12 -2.78
C ASN A 39 14.92 -4.50 -1.44
N GLN A 40 16.15 -5.03 -1.46
CA GLN A 40 16.87 -5.38 -0.22
C GLN A 40 17.11 -4.15 0.66
N ALA A 41 17.61 -3.04 0.10
CA ALA A 41 17.83 -1.82 0.85
C ALA A 41 16.53 -1.24 1.44
N LEU A 42 15.42 -1.32 0.71
CA LEU A 42 14.11 -0.90 1.19
C LEU A 42 13.64 -1.78 2.37
N LEU A 43 13.76 -3.10 2.24
CA LEU A 43 13.38 -4.04 3.31
C LEU A 43 14.21 -3.85 4.57
N GLU A 44 15.52 -3.64 4.44
CA GLU A 44 16.41 -3.33 5.57
C GLU A 44 15.98 -2.03 6.24
N SER A 45 15.70 -0.98 5.45
CA SER A 45 15.28 0.33 5.98
C SER A 45 13.94 0.25 6.71
N LEU A 46 12.94 -0.44 6.15
CA LEU A 46 11.62 -0.58 6.78
C LEU A 46 11.64 -1.44 8.06
N ARG A 47 12.68 -2.28 8.23
CA ARG A 47 12.90 -3.07 9.45
C ARG A 47 13.72 -2.33 10.51
N ALA A 48 14.38 -1.23 10.15
CA ALA A 48 15.09 -0.40 11.10
C ALA A 48 14.09 0.28 12.04
N SER A 49 14.27 0.09 13.35
CA SER A 49 13.29 0.51 14.37
C SER A 49 13.03 2.01 14.38
N ASP A 50 14.04 2.82 14.09
CA ASP A 50 13.95 4.27 14.00
C ASP A 50 13.09 4.70 12.80
N VAL A 51 13.33 4.11 11.62
CA VAL A 51 12.53 4.34 10.42
C VAL A 51 11.09 3.88 10.62
N ALA A 52 10.88 2.66 11.10
CA ALA A 52 9.54 2.14 11.37
C ALA A 52 8.76 3.04 12.35
N SER A 53 9.41 3.52 13.41
CA SER A 53 8.80 4.44 14.39
C SER A 53 8.42 5.78 13.77
N GLN A 54 9.25 6.32 12.87
CA GLN A 54 8.93 7.56 12.15
C GLN A 54 7.70 7.38 11.25
N PHE A 55 7.61 6.28 10.51
CA PHE A 55 6.45 5.96 9.68
C PHE A 55 5.18 5.85 10.52
N VAL A 56 5.22 5.12 11.64
CA VAL A 56 4.08 5.01 12.56
C VAL A 56 3.68 6.37 13.15
N THR A 57 4.66 7.23 13.46
CA THR A 57 4.39 8.61 13.93
C THR A 57 3.67 9.44 12.86
N LEU A 58 3.96 9.19 11.58
CA LEU A 58 3.28 9.80 10.45
C LEU A 58 1.95 9.12 10.09
N GLY A 59 1.52 8.10 10.85
CA GLY A 59 0.29 7.34 10.59
C GLY A 59 0.40 6.37 9.40
N ILE A 60 1.60 5.97 9.04
CA ILE A 60 1.87 5.00 7.97
C ILE A 60 2.37 3.70 8.61
N ASP A 61 1.68 2.61 8.37
CA ASP A 61 2.13 1.29 8.81
C ASP A 61 3.15 0.72 7.81
N PRO A 62 4.41 0.48 8.22
CA PRO A 62 5.41 -0.11 7.33
C PRO A 62 4.99 -1.50 6.85
N TYR A 63 5.04 -1.71 5.53
CA TYR A 63 4.70 -2.99 4.91
C TYR A 63 5.89 -3.55 4.10
N PRO A 64 6.87 -4.22 4.76
CA PRO A 64 8.02 -4.79 4.09
C PRO A 64 7.61 -6.00 3.25
N ALA A 65 7.39 -5.78 1.95
CA ALA A 65 6.95 -6.79 1.00
C ALA A 65 8.03 -7.13 -0.04
N SER A 66 8.07 -8.38 -0.49
CA SER A 66 8.83 -8.78 -1.66
C SER A 66 8.30 -8.12 -2.94
N ARG A 67 9.12 -8.08 -4.00
CA ARG A 67 8.70 -7.58 -5.31
C ARG A 67 7.50 -8.34 -5.89
N GLN A 68 7.33 -9.61 -5.55
CA GLN A 68 6.17 -10.39 -6.02
C GLN A 68 4.91 -10.01 -5.25
N GLU A 69 5.00 -9.83 -3.92
CA GLU A 69 3.88 -9.38 -3.09
C GLU A 69 3.44 -7.97 -3.46
N ALA A 70 4.38 -7.05 -3.67
CA ALA A 70 4.07 -5.69 -4.12
C ALA A 70 3.32 -5.68 -5.46
N ARG A 71 3.69 -6.54 -6.41
CA ARG A 71 2.95 -6.69 -7.69
C ARG A 71 1.53 -7.23 -7.48
N LYS A 72 1.34 -8.16 -6.54
CA LYS A 72 0.01 -8.70 -6.22
C LYS A 72 -0.88 -7.61 -5.62
N VAL A 73 -0.36 -6.83 -4.66
CA VAL A 73 -1.08 -5.70 -4.05
C VAL A 73 -1.51 -4.71 -5.14
N LEU A 74 -0.59 -4.27 -5.99
CA LEU A 74 -0.90 -3.35 -7.09
C LEU A 74 -1.99 -3.90 -8.03
N ALA A 75 -1.93 -5.19 -8.37
CA ALA A 75 -2.92 -5.81 -9.25
C ALA A 75 -4.32 -5.86 -8.61
N VAL A 76 -4.40 -6.25 -7.33
CA VAL A 76 -5.65 -6.29 -6.57
C VAL A 76 -6.25 -4.89 -6.44
N GLU A 77 -5.42 -3.91 -6.09
CA GLU A 77 -5.86 -2.52 -5.90
C GLU A 77 -6.31 -1.89 -7.21
N ASN A 78 -5.59 -2.10 -8.31
CA ASN A 78 -6.01 -1.63 -9.63
C ASN A 78 -7.35 -2.23 -10.04
N GLN A 79 -7.57 -3.52 -9.80
CA GLN A 79 -8.85 -4.17 -10.10
C GLN A 79 -9.98 -3.55 -9.27
N ARG A 80 -9.78 -3.45 -7.95
CA ARG A 80 -10.76 -2.90 -7.02
C ARG A 80 -11.14 -1.46 -7.36
N VAL A 81 -10.15 -0.60 -7.62
CA VAL A 81 -10.36 0.81 -7.97
C VAL A 81 -11.05 0.93 -9.32
N SER A 82 -10.68 0.11 -10.31
CA SER A 82 -11.33 0.12 -11.63
C SER A 82 -12.82 -0.24 -11.54
N GLU A 83 -13.16 -1.30 -10.79
CA GLU A 83 -14.55 -1.68 -10.54
C GLU A 83 -15.34 -0.58 -9.83
N MET A 84 -14.73 0.09 -8.85
CA MET A 84 -15.34 1.21 -8.14
C MET A 84 -15.60 2.41 -9.06
N ILE A 85 -14.62 2.80 -9.87
CA ILE A 85 -14.75 3.89 -10.84
C ILE A 85 -15.90 3.61 -11.82
N GLN A 86 -15.96 2.39 -12.36
CA GLN A 86 -17.03 1.98 -13.30
C GLN A 86 -18.41 1.99 -12.65
N ARG A 87 -18.54 1.45 -11.44
CA ARG A 87 -19.81 1.40 -10.69
C ARG A 87 -20.34 2.78 -10.33
N LEU A 88 -19.45 3.73 -10.04
CA LEU A 88 -19.80 5.08 -9.60
C LEU A 88 -19.87 6.10 -10.74
N GLY A 89 -19.51 5.71 -11.98
CA GLY A 89 -19.53 6.60 -13.13
C GLY A 89 -18.52 7.76 -13.02
N ILE A 90 -17.41 7.56 -12.31
CA ILE A 90 -16.40 8.61 -12.09
C ILE A 90 -15.60 8.82 -13.39
N THR A 91 -15.55 10.05 -13.89
CA THR A 91 -14.73 10.44 -15.03
C THR A 91 -13.53 11.27 -14.58
N PRO A 92 -12.36 11.18 -15.24
CA PRO A 92 -11.28 12.14 -15.05
C PRO A 92 -11.81 13.56 -15.25
N GLN A 93 -11.43 14.49 -14.36
CA GLN A 93 -11.72 15.91 -14.54
C GLN A 93 -10.72 16.56 -15.50
#